data_AF-A0A8H5J2C8-F1
#
_entry.id   AF-A0A8H5J2C8-F1
#
_cell.length_a   1.000
_cell.length_b   1.000
_cell.length_c   1.000
_cell.angle_alpha   90.00
_cell.angle_beta   90.00
_cell.angle_gamma   90.00
#
_symmetry.space_group_name_H-M   'P 1'
#
loop_
_entity.id
_entity.type
_entity.pdbx_description
1 polymer ?
#
loop_
_entity_poly.entity_id
_entity_poly.type
_entity_poly.pdbx_seq_one_letter_code
_entity_poly.pdbx_strand_id
1 'polypeptide(L)'
;MANRLAINRPGFSSLILSEALIHNGLVYTSGKLGVNANTGVLVSDDVAEQTKAVLGLLESVLREAGSGLDKILKCNIYLANINDFLAMNEVCMTPDVTALYYNIINKVVRIKLGDRASAPLYLHSANLEEMIQHAMKGDWDEFAKVYKKPIRSLSDRVDGIAICAILAHKVAKKLFDDSSAARVPLFHIADCLALHITNNHPSVKKLGLLGPKISMLDSDDPDFFVAMLQKAGFEILIPETPEDIEEVNRGMLQEVAKGVASVTDSTRKMFVQQAKKLVNRGAQGIILGSTDLGFVLRQEDIGDIPLFEPAAIHAQELGIWICEGGEDESP
;
A
#
# COMPACT_ATOMS: atom_id res chain seq x y z
N MET A 1 18.46 -13.11 42.08
CA MET A 1 19.38 -12.98 40.93
C MET A 1 18.82 -11.89 40.03
N ALA A 2 19.66 -11.00 39.51
CA ALA A 2 19.21 -9.81 38.81
C ALA A 2 18.51 -10.20 37.49
N ASN A 3 17.18 -10.09 37.43
CA ASN A 3 16.38 -10.20 36.20
C ASN A 3 16.58 -8.98 35.29
N ARG A 4 17.79 -8.44 35.22
CA ARG A 4 18.11 -7.21 34.49
C ARG A 4 19.31 -7.47 33.61
N LEU A 5 19.11 -7.47 32.30
CA LEU A 5 20.17 -7.62 31.30
C LEU A 5 20.25 -6.36 30.45
N ALA A 6 21.40 -5.70 30.45
CA ALA A 6 21.68 -4.57 29.56
C ALA A 6 22.14 -5.08 28.19
N ILE A 7 21.61 -4.48 27.13
CA ILE A 7 21.91 -4.84 25.73
C ILE A 7 22.52 -3.62 25.04
N ASN A 8 23.65 -3.85 24.36
CA ASN A 8 24.32 -2.90 23.47
C ASN A 8 24.72 -3.66 22.21
N ARG A 9 24.48 -3.09 21.04
CA ARG A 9 24.90 -3.73 19.79
C ARG A 9 26.42 -3.69 19.65
N PRO A 10 27.02 -4.63 18.90
CA PRO A 10 28.45 -4.60 18.59
C PRO A 10 28.86 -3.25 17.99
N GLY A 11 29.90 -2.63 18.56
CA GLY A 11 30.42 -1.33 18.11
C GLY A 11 29.78 -0.09 18.76
N PHE A 12 28.72 -0.25 19.56
CA PHE A 12 28.14 0.86 20.33
C PHE A 12 28.77 0.95 21.73
N SER A 13 29.54 2.01 22.00
CA SER A 13 30.04 2.31 23.34
C SER A 13 29.48 3.63 23.86
N SER A 14 28.39 3.58 24.63
CA SER A 14 27.99 4.69 25.48
C SER A 14 28.52 4.47 26.89
N LEU A 15 29.17 5.49 27.45
CA LEU A 15 29.69 5.47 28.81
C LEU A 15 28.58 5.60 29.87
N ILE A 16 27.35 5.95 29.46
CA ILE A 16 26.29 6.41 30.38
C ILE A 16 25.01 5.58 30.28
N LEU A 17 24.62 5.11 29.08
CA LEU A 17 23.33 4.44 28.86
C LEU A 17 23.47 3.19 27.99
N SER A 18 22.78 2.11 28.37
CA SER A 18 22.64 0.93 27.50
C SER A 18 21.60 1.18 26.41
N GLU A 19 21.78 0.57 25.23
CA GLU A 19 20.83 0.74 24.12
C GLU A 19 19.46 0.17 24.45
N ALA A 20 19.42 -0.96 25.17
CA ALA A 20 18.21 -1.53 25.73
C ALA A 20 18.46 -2.19 27.08
N LEU A 21 17.35 -2.49 27.77
CA LEU A 21 17.33 -3.19 29.04
C LEU A 21 16.20 -4.23 29.03
N ILE A 22 16.54 -5.47 29.32
CA ILE A 22 15.57 -6.54 29.52
C ILE A 22 15.28 -6.65 31.00
N HIS A 23 14.02 -6.51 31.40
CA HIS A 23 13.56 -6.77 32.76
C HIS A 23 12.26 -7.57 32.79
N ASN A 24 12.28 -8.75 33.40
CA ASN A 24 11.14 -9.68 33.50
C ASN A 24 10.46 -9.94 32.14
N GLY A 25 11.26 -10.16 31.08
CA GLY A 25 10.76 -10.43 29.72
C GLY A 25 10.31 -9.21 28.93
N LEU A 26 10.31 -8.02 29.53
CA LEU A 26 10.05 -6.75 28.82
C LEU A 26 11.37 -6.11 28.38
N VAL A 27 11.40 -5.65 27.13
CA VAL A 27 12.52 -4.89 26.57
C VAL A 27 12.20 -3.40 26.63
N TYR A 28 13.02 -2.65 27.35
CA TYR A 28 12.97 -1.19 27.39
C TYR A 28 14.10 -0.65 26.53
N THR A 29 13.79 0.19 25.56
CA THR A 29 14.79 0.80 24.68
C THR A 29 15.12 2.22 25.13
N SER A 30 16.37 2.61 24.96
CA SER A 30 16.77 4.02 25.03
C SER A 30 16.26 4.77 23.80
N GLY A 31 16.06 6.09 23.93
CA GLY A 31 15.66 6.94 22.80
C GLY A 31 16.66 6.83 21.65
N LYS A 32 16.13 6.75 20.42
CA LYS A 32 16.92 6.67 19.19
C LYS A 32 16.70 7.94 18.36
N LEU A 33 17.78 8.42 17.77
CA LEU A 33 17.77 9.52 16.81
C LEU A 33 18.10 8.96 15.43
N GLY A 34 17.56 9.60 14.39
CA GLY A 34 17.81 9.23 12.99
C GLY A 34 19.21 9.68 12.58
N VAL A 35 20.25 9.05 13.13
CA VAL A 35 21.65 9.41 12.90
C VAL A 35 22.40 8.30 12.16
N ASN A 36 23.43 8.70 11.41
CA ASN A 36 24.38 7.76 10.85
C ASN A 36 25.22 7.15 11.98
N ALA A 37 25.26 5.82 12.05
CA ALA A 37 25.91 5.09 13.14
C ALA A 37 27.43 5.34 13.24
N ASN A 38 28.09 5.73 12.15
CA ASN A 38 29.53 5.97 12.12
C ASN A 38 29.90 7.42 12.47
N THR A 39 29.05 8.39 12.10
CA THR A 39 29.35 9.82 12.27
C THR A 39 28.61 10.46 13.44
N GLY A 40 27.52 9.85 13.92
CA GLY A 40 26.65 10.42 14.95
C GLY A 40 25.83 11.63 14.51
N VAL A 41 25.89 11.99 13.22
CA VAL A 41 25.15 13.12 12.63
C VAL A 41 23.81 12.64 12.09
N LEU A 42 22.78 13.50 12.12
CA LEU A 42 21.48 13.21 11.50
C LEU A 42 21.65 12.74 10.06
N VAL A 43 20.86 11.73 9.65
CA VAL A 43 20.95 11.14 8.32
C VAL A 43 20.57 12.14 7.22
N SER A 44 19.66 13.06 7.52
CA SER A 44 19.28 14.20 6.67
C SER A 44 18.40 15.18 7.45
N ASP A 45 18.02 16.28 6.82
CA ASP A 45 17.02 17.24 7.33
C ASP A 45 15.57 16.78 7.06
N ASP A 46 15.35 15.69 6.33
CA ASP A 46 14.02 15.15 6.03
C ASP A 46 13.50 14.24 7.15
N VAL A 47 12.29 14.52 7.65
CA VAL A 47 11.72 13.78 8.78
C VAL A 47 11.40 12.32 8.43
N ALA A 48 11.05 12.01 7.18
CA ALA A 48 10.73 10.65 6.78
C ALA A 48 12.00 9.79 6.75
N GLU A 49 13.09 10.32 6.20
CA GLU A 49 14.41 9.67 6.24
C GLU A 49 14.94 9.50 7.67
N GLN A 50 14.80 10.53 8.52
CA GLN A 50 15.13 10.41 9.95
C GLN A 50 14.28 9.32 10.64
N THR A 51 12.98 9.26 10.36
CA THR A 51 12.06 8.26 10.94
C THR A 51 12.47 6.85 10.52
N LYS A 52 12.80 6.63 9.24
CA LYS A 52 13.30 5.33 8.74
C LYS A 52 14.58 4.92 9.48
N ALA A 53 15.52 5.86 9.65
CA ALA A 53 16.76 5.59 10.38
C ALA A 53 16.51 5.26 11.86
N VAL A 54 15.59 5.96 12.53
CA VAL A 54 15.18 5.66 13.92
C VAL A 54 14.62 4.24 14.03
N LEU A 55 13.68 3.87 13.13
CA LEU A 55 13.04 2.56 13.15
C LEU A 55 14.05 1.43 12.87
N GLY A 56 14.97 1.61 11.92
CA GLY A 56 16.02 0.63 11.64
C GLY A 56 16.99 0.43 12.80
N LEU A 57 17.35 1.52 13.51
CA LEU A 57 18.15 1.42 14.72
C LEU A 57 17.39 0.71 15.85
N LEU A 58 16.10 1.01 16.02
CA LEU A 58 15.24 0.38 17.01
C LEU A 58 15.10 -1.12 16.75
N GLU A 59 14.84 -1.51 15.50
CA GLU A 59 14.75 -2.92 15.07
C GLU A 59 16.05 -3.66 15.39
N SER A 60 17.18 -3.07 15.04
CA SER A 60 18.50 -3.65 15.29
C SER A 60 18.74 -3.90 16.79
N VAL A 61 18.33 -2.97 17.65
CA VAL A 61 18.46 -3.11 19.11
C VAL A 61 17.49 -4.14 19.67
N LEU A 62 16.25 -4.17 19.20
CA LEU A 62 15.26 -5.15 19.62
C LEU A 62 15.69 -6.57 19.23
N ARG A 63 16.26 -6.75 18.03
CA ARG A 63 16.80 -8.02 17.57
C ARG A 63 17.93 -8.53 18.48
N GLU A 64 18.86 -7.66 18.86
CA GLU A 64 19.92 -7.99 19.81
C GLU A 64 19.36 -8.37 21.19
N ALA A 65 18.23 -7.77 21.58
CA ALA A 65 17.52 -8.10 22.81
C ALA A 65 16.62 -9.35 22.69
N GLY A 66 16.62 -10.06 21.55
CA GLY A 66 15.77 -11.24 21.31
C GLY A 66 14.29 -10.93 21.06
N SER A 67 13.97 -9.71 20.62
CA SER A 67 12.62 -9.22 20.32
C SER A 67 12.53 -8.65 18.89
N GLY A 68 11.41 -8.01 18.52
CA GLY A 68 11.16 -7.41 17.21
C GLY A 68 10.15 -6.26 17.28
N LEU A 69 10.03 -5.50 16.18
CA LEU A 69 9.08 -4.38 16.08
C LEU A 69 7.61 -4.85 16.17
N ASP A 70 7.33 -6.10 15.79
CA ASP A 70 6.03 -6.78 15.88
C ASP A 70 5.54 -7.00 17.32
N LYS A 71 6.41 -6.83 18.32
CA LYS A 71 6.12 -7.06 19.75
C LYS A 71 6.11 -5.78 20.57
N ILE A 72 5.95 -4.63 19.93
CA ILE A 72 5.91 -3.33 20.61
C ILE A 72 4.61 -3.20 21.41
N LEU A 73 4.75 -3.03 22.73
CA LEU A 73 3.62 -2.71 23.62
C LEU A 73 3.30 -1.20 23.66
N LYS A 74 4.33 -0.36 23.51
CA LYS A 74 4.23 1.10 23.52
C LYS A 74 5.42 1.72 22.78
N CYS A 75 5.16 2.72 21.95
CA CYS A 75 6.18 3.57 21.34
C CYS A 75 5.80 5.04 21.53
N ASN A 76 6.78 5.86 21.90
CA ASN A 76 6.63 7.32 21.99
C ASN A 76 7.56 7.93 20.95
N ILE A 77 7.00 8.69 20.01
CA ILE A 77 7.75 9.40 18.98
C ILE A 77 7.70 10.89 19.32
N TYR A 78 8.87 11.54 19.34
CA TYR A 78 8.99 12.96 19.62
C TYR A 78 9.43 13.67 18.34
N LEU A 79 8.66 14.67 17.93
CA LEU A 79 8.93 15.49 16.76
C LEU A 79 9.39 16.88 17.21
N ALA A 80 10.41 17.41 16.54
CA ALA A 80 10.85 18.79 16.77
C ALA A 80 9.80 19.80 16.31
N ASN A 81 9.08 19.49 15.23
CA ASN A 81 7.96 20.26 14.71
C ASN A 81 6.76 19.34 14.49
N ILE A 82 5.60 19.71 15.05
CA ILE A 82 4.39 18.88 14.95
C ILE A 82 3.82 18.82 13.53
N ASN A 83 4.16 19.77 12.66
CA ASN A 83 3.73 19.77 11.26
C ASN A 83 4.32 18.58 10.47
N ASP A 84 5.39 17.97 10.98
CA ASP A 84 6.05 16.81 10.39
C ASP A 84 5.34 15.49 10.70
N PHE A 85 4.24 15.54 11.48
CA PHE A 85 3.51 14.35 11.91
C PHE A 85 3.07 13.46 10.75
N LEU A 86 2.56 14.04 9.66
CA LEU A 86 2.08 13.27 8.52
C LEU A 86 3.23 12.50 7.83
N ALA A 87 4.33 13.19 7.53
CA ALA A 87 5.50 12.60 6.89
C ALA A 87 6.17 11.51 7.77
N MET A 88 6.20 11.70 9.09
CA MET A 88 6.64 10.66 10.03
C MET A 88 5.69 9.46 10.03
N ASN A 89 4.38 9.72 10.13
CA ASN A 89 3.37 8.68 10.26
C ASN A 89 3.28 7.79 9.00
N GLU A 90 3.52 8.36 7.81
CA GLU A 90 3.65 7.61 6.55
C GLU A 90 4.78 6.57 6.58
N VAL A 91 5.85 6.81 7.35
CA VAL A 91 6.96 5.86 7.51
C VAL A 91 6.64 4.79 8.56
N CYS A 92 5.94 5.14 9.63
CA CYS A 92 5.58 4.22 10.71
C CYS A 92 4.41 3.30 10.36
N MET A 93 3.59 3.68 9.38
CA MET A 93 2.50 2.85 8.89
C MET A 93 3.04 1.85 7.87
N THR A 94 2.96 0.55 8.18
CA THR A 94 2.67 -0.41 7.10
C THR A 94 1.36 0.03 6.45
N PRO A 95 1.21 -0.05 5.12
CA PRO A 95 0.07 0.55 4.45
C PRO A 95 -1.17 -0.28 4.76
N ASP A 96 -1.91 0.09 5.80
CA ASP A 96 -3.29 -0.32 5.89
C ASP A 96 -4.03 0.46 4.81
N VAL A 97 -4.19 -0.18 3.66
CA VAL A 97 -4.85 0.39 2.48
C VAL A 97 -6.22 0.96 2.86
N THR A 98 -6.90 0.35 3.83
CA THR A 98 -8.18 0.83 4.34
C THR A 98 -8.07 2.25 4.92
N ALA A 99 -7.02 2.53 5.69
CA ALA A 99 -6.78 3.85 6.26
C ALA A 99 -6.46 4.89 5.17
N LEU A 100 -5.72 4.49 4.12
CA LEU A 100 -5.47 5.33 2.94
C LEU A 100 -6.78 5.77 2.29
N TYR A 101 -7.69 4.83 2.02
CA TYR A 101 -9.01 5.14 1.45
C TYR A 101 -9.79 6.10 2.34
N TYR A 102 -9.91 5.78 3.63
CA TYR A 102 -10.67 6.62 4.57
C TYR A 102 -10.13 8.06 4.61
N ASN A 103 -8.81 8.23 4.65
CA ASN A 103 -8.17 9.54 4.72
C ASN A 103 -8.36 10.34 3.42
N ILE A 104 -8.14 9.71 2.26
CA ILE A 104 -8.29 10.36 0.96
C ILE A 104 -9.74 10.77 0.72
N ILE A 105 -10.70 9.87 0.93
CA ILE A 105 -12.13 10.13 0.73
C ILE A 105 -12.57 11.31 1.60
N ASN A 106 -12.25 11.29 2.90
CA ASN A 106 -12.62 12.39 3.80
C ASN A 106 -11.92 13.71 3.44
N LYS A 107 -10.68 13.66 2.95
CA LYS A 107 -9.97 14.85 2.48
C LYS A 107 -10.68 15.46 1.27
N VAL A 108 -11.08 14.66 0.28
CA VAL A 108 -11.84 15.13 -0.89
C VAL A 108 -13.16 15.76 -0.47
N VAL A 109 -13.91 15.08 0.42
CA VAL A 109 -15.19 15.59 0.93
C VAL A 109 -15.03 16.92 1.66
N ARG A 110 -13.98 17.10 2.47
CA ARG A 110 -13.71 18.39 3.14
C ARG A 110 -13.39 19.49 2.14
N ILE A 111 -12.60 19.19 1.11
CA ILE A 111 -12.24 20.16 0.06
C ILE A 111 -13.49 20.59 -0.73
N LYS A 112 -14.39 19.66 -1.07
CA LYS A 112 -15.58 19.96 -1.89
C LYS A 112 -16.75 20.53 -1.10
N LEU A 113 -17.03 20.04 0.10
CA LEU A 113 -18.24 20.36 0.88
C LEU A 113 -17.96 21.23 2.12
N GLY A 114 -16.70 21.52 2.42
CA GLY A 114 -16.25 22.41 3.50
C GLY A 114 -15.49 21.69 4.62
N ASP A 115 -14.60 22.43 5.29
CA ASP A 115 -13.55 21.90 6.20
C ASP A 115 -14.02 20.93 7.31
N ARG A 116 -15.28 21.03 7.73
CA ARG A 116 -15.87 20.20 8.80
C ARG A 116 -16.68 19.01 8.27
N ALA A 117 -16.83 18.87 6.97
CA ALA A 117 -17.54 17.75 6.36
C ALA A 117 -16.76 16.43 6.52
N SER A 118 -17.50 15.33 6.48
CA SER A 118 -16.96 13.97 6.51
C SER A 118 -17.81 13.07 5.63
N ALA A 119 -17.19 12.08 5.00
CA ALA A 119 -17.89 11.13 4.15
C ALA A 119 -18.77 10.18 5.00
N PRO A 120 -20.04 9.93 4.64
CA PRO A 120 -20.84 8.88 5.24
C PRO A 120 -20.36 7.52 4.74
N LEU A 121 -19.67 6.76 5.58
CA LEU A 121 -19.04 5.49 5.19
C LEU A 121 -19.44 4.34 6.12
N TYR A 122 -19.74 3.17 5.54
CA TYR A 122 -19.77 1.90 6.23
C TYR A 122 -18.49 1.13 5.89
N LEU A 123 -17.74 0.72 6.91
CA LEU A 123 -16.49 0.00 6.73
C LEU A 123 -16.60 -1.44 7.25
N HIS A 124 -16.24 -2.40 6.41
CA HIS A 124 -15.99 -3.78 6.81
C HIS A 124 -14.53 -4.14 6.49
N SER A 125 -13.78 -4.54 7.53
CA SER A 125 -12.40 -5.02 7.37
C SER A 125 -12.39 -6.54 7.32
N ALA A 126 -12.11 -7.10 6.15
CA ALA A 126 -12.03 -8.53 5.92
C ALA A 126 -10.67 -9.09 6.38
N ASN A 127 -10.64 -10.37 6.77
CA ASN A 127 -9.41 -11.02 7.19
C ASN A 127 -8.52 -11.36 5.97
N LEU A 128 -7.41 -10.64 5.83
CA LEU A 128 -6.45 -10.83 4.74
C LEU A 128 -5.86 -12.25 4.71
N GLU A 129 -5.60 -12.87 5.85
CA GLU A 129 -5.01 -14.21 5.91
C GLU A 129 -5.94 -15.25 5.27
N GLU A 130 -7.24 -15.18 5.57
CA GLU A 130 -8.25 -16.07 4.99
C GLU A 130 -8.32 -15.90 3.46
N MET A 131 -8.33 -14.65 2.99
CA MET A 131 -8.32 -14.32 1.56
C MET A 131 -7.09 -14.87 0.85
N ILE A 132 -5.89 -14.67 1.41
CA ILE A 132 -4.63 -15.13 0.81
C ILE A 132 -4.57 -16.67 0.77
N GLN A 133 -5.04 -17.36 1.81
CA GLN A 133 -5.09 -18.82 1.82
C GLN A 133 -5.95 -19.40 0.69
N HIS A 134 -7.09 -18.77 0.37
CA HIS A 134 -7.93 -19.17 -0.77
C HIS A 134 -7.28 -18.80 -2.11
N ALA A 135 -6.70 -17.60 -2.22
CA ALA A 135 -6.01 -17.17 -3.45
C ALA A 135 -4.84 -18.08 -3.80
N MET A 136 -4.03 -18.50 -2.81
CA MET A 136 -2.90 -19.42 -3.01
C MET A 136 -3.31 -20.81 -3.51
N LYS A 137 -4.53 -21.25 -3.20
CA LYS A 137 -5.09 -22.52 -3.69
C LYS A 137 -5.81 -22.37 -5.03
N GLY A 138 -6.04 -21.14 -5.49
CA GLY A 138 -6.92 -20.86 -6.64
C GLY A 138 -8.40 -21.03 -6.33
N ASP A 139 -8.79 -21.09 -5.05
CA ASP A 139 -10.17 -21.31 -4.59
C ASP A 139 -10.98 -20.01 -4.63
N TRP A 140 -11.20 -19.44 -5.83
CA TRP A 140 -11.86 -18.15 -6.01
C TRP A 140 -13.31 -18.11 -5.50
N ASP A 141 -14.00 -19.25 -5.46
CA ASP A 141 -15.35 -19.34 -4.90
C ASP A 141 -15.36 -19.18 -3.38
N GLU A 142 -14.38 -19.76 -2.68
CA GLU A 142 -14.23 -19.56 -1.24
C GLU A 142 -13.72 -18.15 -0.92
N PHE A 143 -12.78 -17.64 -1.73
CA PHE A 143 -12.33 -16.24 -1.64
C PHE A 143 -13.53 -15.28 -1.70
N ALA A 144 -14.46 -15.48 -2.63
CA ALA A 144 -15.64 -14.64 -2.76
C ALA A 144 -16.54 -14.68 -1.52
N LYS A 145 -16.64 -15.82 -0.82
CA LYS A 145 -17.49 -15.94 0.38
C LYS A 145 -17.06 -15.02 1.52
N VAL A 146 -15.78 -14.68 1.61
CA VAL A 146 -15.26 -13.71 2.59
C VAL A 146 -16.01 -12.38 2.50
N TYR A 147 -16.34 -11.93 1.29
CA TYR A 147 -17.00 -10.64 1.04
C TYR A 147 -18.52 -10.73 0.90
N LYS A 148 -19.07 -11.88 0.49
CA LYS A 148 -20.51 -12.04 0.20
C LYS A 148 -21.42 -11.64 1.36
N LYS A 149 -21.12 -12.10 2.57
CA LYS A 149 -21.96 -11.82 3.75
C LYS A 149 -21.93 -10.32 4.12
N PRO A 150 -20.76 -9.68 4.25
CA PRO A 150 -20.66 -8.23 4.45
C PRO A 150 -21.38 -7.41 3.38
N ILE A 151 -21.11 -7.69 2.09
CA ILE A 151 -21.74 -6.99 0.97
C ILE A 151 -23.27 -7.05 1.10
N ARG A 152 -23.83 -8.26 1.22
CA ARG A 152 -25.27 -8.45 1.36
C ARG A 152 -25.86 -7.73 2.59
N SER A 153 -25.11 -7.65 3.69
CA SER A 153 -25.59 -6.98 4.91
C SER A 153 -25.62 -5.45 4.80
N LEU A 154 -24.81 -4.89 3.88
CA LEU A 154 -24.68 -3.45 3.68
C LEU A 154 -25.48 -2.95 2.47
N SER A 155 -25.81 -3.80 1.49
CA SER A 155 -26.42 -3.38 0.22
C SER A 155 -27.65 -2.49 0.37
N ASP A 156 -28.55 -2.76 1.31
CA ASP A 156 -29.77 -1.94 1.49
C ASP A 156 -29.52 -0.59 2.21
N ARG A 157 -28.25 -0.28 2.53
CA ARG A 157 -27.84 0.88 3.36
C ARG A 157 -26.80 1.78 2.69
N VAL A 158 -26.37 1.43 1.49
CA VAL A 158 -25.30 2.12 0.77
C VAL A 158 -25.72 2.33 -0.68
N ASP A 159 -25.29 3.46 -1.24
CA ASP A 159 -25.55 3.81 -2.63
C ASP A 159 -24.50 3.23 -3.58
N GLY A 160 -23.36 2.78 -3.04
CA GLY A 160 -22.24 2.21 -3.79
C GLY A 160 -21.35 1.31 -2.92
N ILE A 161 -20.65 0.37 -3.53
CA ILE A 161 -19.64 -0.47 -2.87
C ILE A 161 -18.28 -0.26 -3.54
N ALA A 162 -17.24 -0.13 -2.73
CA ALA A 162 -15.85 -0.17 -3.16
C ALA A 162 -15.09 -1.26 -2.41
N ILE A 163 -14.22 -1.98 -3.11
CA ILE A 163 -13.32 -2.97 -2.52
C ILE A 163 -11.91 -2.37 -2.43
N CYS A 164 -11.39 -2.19 -1.23
CA CYS A 164 -10.10 -1.52 -1.00
C CYS A 164 -8.88 -2.43 -1.23
N ALA A 165 -8.92 -3.29 -2.26
CA ALA A 165 -7.83 -4.21 -2.60
C ALA A 165 -7.89 -4.62 -4.09
N ILE A 166 -6.77 -4.51 -4.81
CA ILE A 166 -6.71 -4.87 -6.24
C ILE A 166 -7.08 -6.34 -6.44
N LEU A 167 -6.42 -7.27 -5.74
CA LEU A 167 -6.65 -8.71 -5.92
C LEU A 167 -8.11 -9.13 -5.71
N ALA A 168 -8.81 -8.51 -4.76
CA ALA A 168 -10.19 -8.87 -4.44
C ALA A 168 -11.19 -8.54 -5.57
N HIS A 169 -10.81 -7.68 -6.52
CA HIS A 169 -11.61 -7.44 -7.72
C HIS A 169 -11.66 -8.66 -8.66
N LYS A 170 -10.73 -9.62 -8.54
CA LYS A 170 -10.77 -10.86 -9.33
C LYS A 170 -12.04 -11.68 -9.10
N VAL A 171 -12.68 -11.50 -7.94
CA VAL A 171 -13.97 -12.14 -7.63
C VAL A 171 -15.16 -11.21 -7.79
N ALA A 172 -15.00 -9.99 -8.31
CA ALA A 172 -16.06 -8.97 -8.42
C ALA A 172 -17.32 -9.55 -9.06
N LYS A 173 -17.20 -10.21 -10.20
CA LYS A 173 -18.34 -10.87 -10.87
C LYS A 173 -19.04 -11.91 -10.01
N LYS A 174 -18.31 -12.68 -9.18
CA LYS A 174 -18.88 -13.66 -8.25
C LYS A 174 -19.58 -13.00 -7.05
N LEU A 175 -19.25 -11.75 -6.75
CA LEU A 175 -19.84 -10.96 -5.67
C LEU A 175 -21.13 -10.26 -6.12
N PHE A 176 -21.21 -9.85 -7.39
CA PHE A 176 -22.27 -8.99 -7.95
C PHE A 176 -23.03 -9.62 -9.14
N ASP A 177 -23.02 -10.94 -9.27
CA ASP A 177 -23.87 -11.72 -10.20
C ASP A 177 -25.37 -11.43 -9.98
N ASP A 178 -26.17 -11.43 -11.05
CA ASP A 178 -27.63 -11.14 -11.09
C ASP A 178 -28.51 -11.91 -10.08
N SER A 179 -28.03 -13.04 -9.56
CA SER A 179 -28.66 -13.84 -8.49
C SER A 179 -28.37 -13.33 -7.08
N SER A 180 -27.43 -12.40 -6.93
CA SER A 180 -27.11 -11.71 -5.68
C SER A 180 -28.10 -10.56 -5.47
N ALA A 181 -28.71 -10.50 -4.28
CA ALA A 181 -29.72 -9.50 -3.94
C ALA A 181 -29.20 -8.05 -3.85
N ALA A 182 -27.95 -7.79 -4.25
CA ALA A 182 -27.30 -6.49 -4.17
C ALA A 182 -27.53 -5.72 -5.47
N ARG A 183 -28.49 -4.78 -5.47
CA ARG A 183 -28.70 -3.82 -6.58
C ARG A 183 -27.74 -2.63 -6.55
N VAL A 184 -26.68 -2.71 -5.75
CA VAL A 184 -25.77 -1.59 -5.50
C VAL A 184 -24.59 -1.66 -6.49
N PRO A 185 -24.23 -0.54 -7.15
CA PRO A 185 -23.09 -0.51 -8.06
C PRO A 185 -21.77 -0.81 -7.34
N LEU A 186 -20.91 -1.59 -7.99
CA LEU A 186 -19.52 -1.75 -7.60
C LEU A 186 -18.67 -0.69 -8.30
N PHE A 187 -17.96 0.12 -7.53
CA PHE A 187 -16.89 0.98 -8.01
C PHE A 187 -15.66 0.12 -8.22
N HIS A 188 -15.45 -0.28 -9.47
CA HIS A 188 -14.34 -1.15 -9.83
C HIS A 188 -13.06 -0.33 -9.99
N ILE A 189 -11.98 -0.76 -9.33
CA ILE A 189 -10.70 -0.04 -9.32
C ILE A 189 -10.11 0.18 -10.73
N ALA A 190 -10.28 -0.79 -11.64
CA ALA A 190 -9.78 -0.70 -13.00
C ALA A 190 -10.55 0.34 -13.84
N ASP A 191 -11.87 0.45 -13.66
CA ASP A 191 -12.70 1.43 -14.37
C ASP A 191 -12.39 2.85 -13.87
N CYS A 192 -12.29 3.01 -12.54
CA CYS A 192 -11.86 4.28 -11.94
C CYS A 192 -10.48 4.71 -12.46
N LEU A 193 -9.52 3.78 -12.54
CA LEU A 193 -8.19 4.06 -13.07
C LEU A 193 -8.25 4.44 -14.57
N ALA A 194 -8.99 3.68 -15.38
CA ALA A 194 -9.12 3.92 -16.81
C ALA A 194 -9.71 5.32 -17.11
N LEU A 195 -10.76 5.69 -16.40
CA LEU A 195 -11.41 6.99 -16.55
C LEU A 195 -10.53 8.12 -16.07
N HIS A 196 -9.86 7.95 -14.92
CA HIS A 196 -8.91 8.93 -14.41
C HIS A 196 -7.81 9.22 -15.44
N ILE A 197 -7.21 8.18 -16.02
CA ILE A 197 -6.17 8.33 -17.05
C ILE A 197 -6.75 8.99 -18.29
N THR A 198 -7.94 8.58 -18.74
CA THR A 198 -8.58 9.15 -19.93
C THR A 198 -8.86 10.65 -19.78
N ASN A 199 -9.34 11.06 -18.61
CA ASN A 199 -9.73 12.44 -18.33
C ASN A 199 -8.53 13.35 -18.07
N ASN A 200 -7.53 12.87 -17.32
CA ASN A 200 -6.40 13.69 -16.86
C ASN A 200 -5.13 13.54 -17.73
N HIS A 201 -5.01 12.43 -18.46
CA HIS A 201 -3.85 12.11 -19.30
C HIS A 201 -4.27 11.55 -20.68
N PRO A 202 -5.06 12.30 -21.48
CA PRO A 202 -5.71 11.78 -22.70
C PRO A 202 -4.75 11.26 -23.78
N SER A 203 -3.48 11.71 -23.75
CA SER A 203 -2.42 11.25 -24.66
C SER A 203 -1.81 9.90 -24.27
N VAL A 204 -2.04 9.43 -23.05
CA VAL A 204 -1.53 8.14 -22.56
C VAL A 204 -2.40 7.02 -23.12
N LYS A 205 -1.75 6.11 -23.85
CA LYS A 205 -2.36 4.91 -24.45
C LYS A 205 -1.59 3.65 -24.14
N LYS A 206 -0.30 3.76 -23.80
CA LYS A 206 0.55 2.63 -23.42
C LYS A 206 1.01 2.78 -21.97
N LEU A 207 0.71 1.80 -21.12
CA LEU A 207 0.96 1.82 -19.69
C LEU A 207 1.88 0.65 -19.31
N GLY A 208 2.91 0.91 -18.51
CA GLY A 208 3.69 -0.14 -17.86
C GLY A 208 2.99 -0.58 -16.57
N LEU A 209 3.00 -1.87 -16.24
CA LEU A 209 2.44 -2.40 -15.00
C LEU A 209 3.52 -3.18 -14.24
N LEU A 210 3.72 -2.80 -12.97
CA LEU A 210 4.55 -3.54 -12.02
C LEU A 210 3.69 -3.96 -10.83
N GLY A 211 3.76 -5.22 -10.44
CA GLY A 211 2.99 -5.75 -9.32
C GLY A 211 3.20 -7.25 -9.12
N PRO A 212 2.44 -7.89 -8.25
CA PRO A 212 2.46 -9.34 -8.11
C PRO A 212 2.16 -10.02 -9.45
N LYS A 213 2.73 -11.20 -9.68
CA LYS A 213 2.55 -11.95 -10.94
C LYS A 213 1.08 -12.13 -11.30
N ILE A 214 0.23 -12.39 -10.31
CA ILE A 214 -1.22 -12.54 -10.51
C ILE A 214 -1.87 -11.26 -11.06
N SER A 215 -1.42 -10.08 -10.69
CA SER A 215 -1.95 -8.83 -11.26
C SER A 215 -1.40 -8.54 -12.64
N MET A 216 -0.15 -8.95 -12.94
CA MET A 216 0.51 -8.69 -14.22
C MET A 216 0.06 -9.64 -15.34
N LEU A 217 -0.19 -10.91 -15.04
CA LEU A 217 -0.40 -11.96 -16.05
C LEU A 217 -1.86 -12.34 -16.28
N ASP A 218 -2.79 -11.76 -15.54
CA ASP A 218 -4.20 -12.17 -15.56
C ASP A 218 -5.00 -11.39 -16.62
N SER A 219 -4.51 -11.42 -17.85
CA SER A 219 -5.19 -10.83 -19.01
C SER A 219 -6.31 -11.71 -19.58
N ASP A 220 -6.35 -12.98 -19.20
CA ASP A 220 -7.35 -13.94 -19.68
C ASP A 220 -8.70 -13.81 -18.95
N ASP A 221 -8.71 -13.14 -17.79
CA ASP A 221 -9.92 -12.85 -17.03
C ASP A 221 -10.50 -11.49 -17.48
N PRO A 222 -11.56 -11.47 -18.31
CA PRO A 222 -12.09 -10.23 -18.90
C PRO A 222 -12.68 -9.27 -17.87
N ASP A 223 -12.95 -9.78 -16.67
CA ASP A 223 -13.57 -9.05 -15.57
C ASP A 223 -12.52 -8.62 -14.52
N PHE A 224 -11.22 -8.72 -14.86
CA PHE A 224 -10.13 -8.33 -13.97
C PHE A 224 -9.11 -7.38 -14.60
N PHE A 225 -8.37 -6.72 -13.70
CA PHE A 225 -7.51 -5.55 -13.86
C PHE A 225 -6.93 -5.32 -15.27
N VAL A 226 -6.06 -6.20 -15.78
CA VAL A 226 -5.36 -5.99 -17.07
C VAL A 226 -6.33 -6.01 -18.24
N ALA A 227 -7.23 -6.99 -18.31
CA ALA A 227 -8.17 -7.13 -19.41
C ALA A 227 -9.16 -5.96 -19.46
N MET A 228 -9.58 -5.46 -18.29
CA MET A 228 -10.45 -4.28 -18.20
C MET A 228 -9.76 -3.02 -18.72
N LEU A 229 -8.50 -2.77 -18.35
CA LEU A 229 -7.73 -1.65 -18.89
C LEU A 229 -7.51 -1.78 -20.41
N GLN A 230 -7.28 -3.00 -20.91
CA GLN A 230 -7.18 -3.25 -22.35
C GLN A 230 -8.51 -2.97 -23.07
N LYS A 231 -9.64 -3.39 -22.50
CA LYS A 231 -10.98 -3.09 -23.01
C LYS A 231 -11.27 -1.60 -23.03
N ALA A 232 -10.74 -0.84 -22.07
CA ALA A 232 -10.78 0.63 -22.06
C ALA A 232 -9.84 1.30 -23.09
N GLY A 233 -9.07 0.52 -23.85
CA GLY A 233 -8.24 1.01 -24.96
C GLY A 233 -6.78 1.28 -24.60
N PHE A 234 -6.29 0.76 -23.47
CA PHE A 234 -4.88 0.88 -23.08
C PHE A 234 -4.08 -0.36 -23.51
N GLU A 235 -2.90 -0.13 -24.09
CA GLU A 235 -1.89 -1.18 -24.25
C GLU A 235 -1.12 -1.33 -22.94
N ILE A 236 -1.14 -2.53 -22.34
CA ILE A 236 -0.47 -2.82 -21.08
C ILE A 236 0.85 -3.56 -21.33
N LEU A 237 1.96 -2.96 -20.92
CA LEU A 237 3.29 -3.55 -20.90
C LEU A 237 3.61 -4.08 -19.51
N ILE A 238 4.07 -5.32 -19.44
CA ILE A 238 4.63 -5.94 -18.23
C ILE A 238 6.14 -6.22 -18.44
N PRO A 239 6.91 -6.60 -17.40
CA PRO A 239 8.31 -6.98 -17.57
C PRO A 239 8.50 -8.01 -18.68
N GLU A 240 9.58 -7.89 -19.45
CA GLU A 240 9.70 -8.51 -20.77
C GLU A 240 9.94 -10.02 -20.72
N THR A 241 10.83 -10.47 -19.83
CA THR A 241 11.21 -11.88 -19.76
C THR A 241 10.54 -12.58 -18.58
N PRO A 242 10.34 -13.91 -18.66
CA PRO A 242 9.86 -14.70 -17.52
C PRO A 242 10.69 -14.49 -16.25
N GLU A 243 12.01 -14.33 -16.38
CA GLU A 243 12.92 -14.07 -15.25
C GLU A 243 12.67 -12.70 -14.62
N ASP A 244 12.45 -11.65 -15.44
CA ASP A 244 12.10 -10.32 -14.95
C ASP A 244 10.76 -10.34 -14.21
N ILE A 245 9.77 -11.07 -14.74
CA ILE A 245 8.44 -11.24 -14.11
C ILE A 245 8.59 -11.93 -12.75
N GLU A 246 9.37 -13.00 -12.66
CA GLU A 246 9.57 -13.71 -11.39
C GLU A 246 10.39 -12.91 -10.38
N GLU A 247 11.35 -12.12 -10.82
CA GLU A 247 12.11 -11.26 -9.92
C GLU A 247 11.22 -10.14 -9.33
N VAL A 248 10.35 -9.53 -10.14
CA VAL A 248 9.34 -8.59 -9.64
C VAL A 248 8.40 -9.28 -8.65
N ASN A 249 7.91 -10.47 -8.98
CA ASN A 249 7.02 -11.23 -8.11
C ASN A 249 7.70 -11.63 -6.77
N ARG A 250 8.97 -12.05 -6.82
CA ARG A 250 9.78 -12.33 -5.63
C ARG A 250 9.90 -11.09 -4.75
N GLY A 251 10.31 -9.96 -5.33
CA GLY A 251 10.42 -8.69 -4.61
C GLY A 251 9.09 -8.29 -3.96
N MET A 252 7.98 -8.47 -4.67
CA MET A 252 6.64 -8.22 -4.14
C MET A 252 6.32 -9.09 -2.93
N LEU A 253 6.42 -10.41 -3.06
CA LEU A 253 5.91 -11.35 -2.03
C LEU A 253 6.87 -11.50 -0.84
N GLN A 254 8.19 -11.44 -1.09
CA GLN A 254 9.18 -11.72 -0.05
C GLN A 254 9.60 -10.49 0.73
N GLU A 255 9.42 -9.29 0.18
CA GLU A 255 9.85 -8.03 0.79
C GLU A 255 8.70 -7.02 0.89
N VAL A 256 8.17 -6.55 -0.25
CA VAL A 256 7.19 -5.45 -0.28
C VAL A 256 5.93 -5.77 0.54
N ALA A 257 5.35 -6.96 0.39
CA ALA A 257 4.17 -7.41 1.13
C ALA A 257 4.42 -7.59 2.64
N LYS A 258 5.68 -7.65 3.08
CA LYS A 258 6.06 -7.67 4.50
C LYS A 258 6.30 -6.27 5.06
N GLY A 259 6.05 -5.24 4.26
CA GLY A 259 6.20 -3.84 4.62
C GLY A 259 7.54 -3.24 4.16
N VAL A 260 7.55 -1.91 4.06
CA VAL A 260 8.65 -1.10 3.52
C VAL A 260 10.00 -1.36 4.20
N ALA A 261 10.00 -1.62 5.51
CA ALA A 261 11.21 -1.94 6.26
C ALA A 261 11.89 -3.24 5.80
N SER A 262 11.14 -4.16 5.19
CA SER A 262 11.67 -5.41 4.63
C SER A 262 12.27 -5.24 3.23
N VAL A 263 12.13 -4.07 2.60
CA VAL A 263 12.58 -3.83 1.22
C VAL A 263 14.05 -3.45 1.21
N THR A 264 14.85 -4.27 0.54
CA THR A 264 16.28 -4.05 0.36
C THR A 264 16.57 -3.02 -0.74
N ASP A 265 17.75 -2.39 -0.67
CA ASP A 265 18.23 -1.48 -1.73
C ASP A 265 18.32 -2.18 -3.10
N SER A 266 18.69 -3.46 -3.13
CA SER A 266 18.72 -4.26 -4.36
C SER A 266 17.33 -4.41 -4.95
N THR A 267 16.33 -4.72 -4.13
CA THR A 267 14.94 -4.86 -4.58
C THR A 267 14.37 -3.51 -5.03
N ARG A 268 14.65 -2.42 -4.32
CA ARG A 268 14.29 -1.07 -4.76
C ARG A 268 14.91 -0.75 -6.13
N LYS A 269 16.22 -0.96 -6.30
CA LYS A 269 16.92 -0.73 -7.57
C LYS A 269 16.34 -1.59 -8.70
N MET A 270 15.98 -2.84 -8.41
CA MET A 270 15.33 -3.73 -9.37
C MET A 270 14.00 -3.14 -9.86
N PHE A 271 13.10 -2.69 -8.96
CA PHE A 271 11.83 -2.07 -9.36
C PHE A 271 12.04 -0.82 -10.22
N VAL A 272 12.98 0.05 -9.85
CA VAL A 272 13.34 1.24 -10.64
C VAL A 272 13.86 0.84 -12.03
N GLN A 273 14.70 -0.20 -12.11
CA GLN A 273 15.21 -0.70 -13.39
C GLN A 273 14.10 -1.27 -14.26
N GLN A 274 13.18 -2.06 -13.70
CA GLN A 274 12.05 -2.60 -14.46
C GLN A 274 11.12 -1.50 -14.96
N ALA A 275 10.84 -0.49 -14.13
CA ALA A 275 10.07 0.69 -14.56
C ALA A 275 10.75 1.36 -15.76
N LYS A 276 12.06 1.63 -15.68
CA LYS A 276 12.84 2.22 -16.78
C LYS A 276 12.85 1.36 -18.05
N LYS A 277 12.93 0.03 -17.92
CA LYS A 277 12.79 -0.88 -19.07
C LYS A 277 11.42 -0.73 -19.74
N LEU A 278 10.34 -0.60 -18.97
CA LEU A 278 8.99 -0.36 -19.50
C LEU A 278 8.90 0.99 -20.21
N VAL A 279 9.47 2.05 -19.63
CA VAL A 279 9.54 3.38 -20.28
C VAL A 279 10.30 3.31 -21.60
N ASN A 280 11.46 2.65 -21.63
CA ASN A 280 12.26 2.47 -22.84
C ASN A 280 11.52 1.66 -23.93
N ARG A 281 10.56 0.82 -23.53
CA ARG A 281 9.65 0.09 -24.44
C ARG A 281 8.41 0.89 -24.84
N GLY A 282 8.34 2.16 -24.45
CA GLY A 282 7.30 3.10 -24.85
C GLY A 282 6.14 3.24 -23.87
N ALA A 283 6.26 2.75 -22.63
CA ALA A 283 5.28 3.08 -21.59
C ALA A 283 5.24 4.59 -21.37
N GLN A 284 4.05 5.17 -21.46
CA GLN A 284 3.76 6.60 -21.28
C GLN A 284 3.28 6.93 -19.86
N GLY A 285 3.20 5.91 -19.00
CA GLY A 285 2.91 6.00 -17.57
C GLY A 285 3.12 4.63 -16.94
N ILE A 286 3.35 4.59 -15.62
CA ILE A 286 3.58 3.34 -14.87
C ILE A 286 2.47 3.16 -13.84
N ILE A 287 1.81 2.01 -13.86
CA ILE A 287 0.82 1.59 -12.88
C ILE A 287 1.52 0.79 -11.78
N LEU A 288 1.29 1.18 -10.52
CA LEU A 288 1.66 0.41 -9.35
C LEU A 288 0.55 -0.59 -9.01
N GLY A 289 0.70 -1.84 -9.46
CA GLY A 289 -0.24 -2.95 -9.27
C GLY A 289 -0.34 -3.47 -7.82
N SER A 290 0.26 -2.78 -6.86
CA SER A 290 0.07 -2.96 -5.43
C SER A 290 0.20 -1.60 -4.73
N THR A 291 -0.57 -1.41 -3.67
CA THR A 291 -0.51 -0.23 -2.81
C THR A 291 0.82 -0.07 -2.10
N ASP A 292 1.47 -1.18 -1.78
CA ASP A 292 2.77 -1.18 -1.09
C ASP A 292 3.91 -0.72 -1.99
N LEU A 293 3.72 -0.72 -3.32
CA LEU A 293 4.75 -0.30 -4.26
C LEU A 293 5.00 1.22 -4.25
N GLY A 294 4.03 2.04 -3.83
CA GLY A 294 4.20 3.49 -3.73
C GLY A 294 5.31 3.90 -2.75
N PHE A 295 5.67 3.02 -1.82
CA PHE A 295 6.78 3.23 -0.89
C PHE A 295 8.15 2.85 -1.47
N VAL A 296 8.16 2.10 -2.57
CA VAL A 296 9.37 1.55 -3.20
C VAL A 296 9.75 2.37 -4.43
N LEU A 297 8.78 2.67 -5.29
CA LEU A 297 8.94 3.41 -6.53
C LEU A 297 8.22 4.75 -6.43
N ARG A 298 8.95 5.85 -6.61
CA ARG A 298 8.42 7.21 -6.52
C ARG A 298 8.45 7.90 -7.88
N GLN A 299 7.69 8.98 -8.02
CA GLN A 299 7.63 9.79 -9.24
C GLN A 299 9.04 10.24 -9.70
N GLU A 300 9.89 10.64 -8.76
CA GLU A 300 11.29 11.04 -8.99
C GLU A 300 12.17 9.94 -9.62
N ASP A 301 11.82 8.66 -9.45
CA ASP A 301 12.59 7.54 -9.99
C ASP A 301 12.35 7.31 -11.50
N ILE A 302 11.20 7.74 -12.02
CA ILE A 302 10.74 7.48 -13.39
C ILE A 302 10.66 8.73 -14.28
N GLY A 303 10.96 9.91 -13.74
CA GLY A 303 11.05 11.17 -14.50
C GLY A 303 9.68 11.78 -14.80
N ASP A 304 9.51 12.28 -16.03
CA ASP A 304 8.35 13.10 -16.42
C ASP A 304 7.08 12.29 -16.78
N ILE A 305 7.18 10.96 -16.86
CA ILE A 305 6.00 10.13 -17.13
C ILE A 305 5.18 9.89 -15.84
N PRO A 306 3.85 9.92 -15.89
CA PRO A 306 3.01 9.77 -14.71
C PRO A 306 3.16 8.39 -14.04
N LEU A 307 3.26 8.41 -12.72
CA LEU A 307 3.08 7.24 -11.86
C LEU A 307 1.62 7.18 -11.40
N PHE A 308 0.96 6.05 -11.65
CA PHE A 308 -0.42 5.83 -11.28
C PHE A 308 -0.52 4.87 -10.10
N GLU A 309 -1.12 5.33 -9.01
CA GLU A 309 -1.42 4.56 -7.81
C GLU A 309 -2.91 4.22 -7.77
N PRO A 310 -3.32 3.01 -8.19
CA PRO A 310 -4.74 2.67 -8.38
C PRO A 310 -5.59 2.86 -7.13
N ALA A 311 -5.06 2.56 -5.94
CA ALA A 311 -5.81 2.74 -4.70
C ALA A 311 -6.03 4.20 -4.33
N ALA A 312 -5.02 5.06 -4.53
CA ALA A 312 -5.15 6.48 -4.26
C ALA A 312 -6.14 7.12 -5.24
N ILE A 313 -6.05 6.77 -6.52
CA ILE A 313 -6.99 7.22 -7.58
C ILE A 313 -8.40 6.73 -7.25
N HIS A 314 -8.58 5.45 -6.95
CA HIS A 314 -9.89 4.90 -6.61
C HIS A 314 -10.53 5.60 -5.40
N ALA A 315 -9.75 5.87 -4.34
CA ALA A 315 -10.23 6.62 -3.18
C ALA A 315 -10.59 8.09 -3.53
N GLN A 316 -9.85 8.73 -4.44
CA GLN A 316 -10.16 10.09 -4.89
C GLN A 316 -11.47 10.13 -5.68
N GLU A 317 -11.63 9.24 -6.67
CA GLU A 317 -12.83 9.14 -7.50
C GLU A 317 -14.07 8.83 -6.64
N LEU A 318 -13.94 7.93 -5.65
CA LEU A 318 -15.02 7.69 -4.67
C LEU A 318 -15.40 8.94 -3.88
N GLY A 319 -14.41 9.70 -3.40
CA GLY A 319 -14.66 10.95 -2.70
C GLY A 319 -15.37 11.99 -3.57
N ILE A 320 -15.01 12.06 -4.86
CA ILE A 320 -15.65 12.93 -5.85
C ILE A 320 -17.10 12.52 -6.05
N TRP A 321 -17.35 11.23 -6.30
CA TRP A 321 -18.69 10.68 -6.51
C TRP A 321 -19.62 10.90 -5.31
N ILE A 322 -19.12 10.70 -4.08
CA ILE A 322 -19.86 10.98 -2.83
C ILE A 322 -20.32 12.45 -2.78
N CYS A 323 -19.51 13.39 -3.27
CA CYS A 323 -19.85 14.81 -3.25
C CYS A 323 -20.88 15.20 -4.31
N GLU A 324 -21.03 14.40 -5.36
CA GLU A 324 -21.92 14.67 -6.50
C GLU A 324 -23.34 14.11 -6.31
N GLY A 325 -23.61 13.51 -5.14
CA GLY A 325 -24.96 13.09 -4.74
C GLY A 325 -25.30 11.65 -5.10
N GLY A 326 -24.33 10.86 -5.57
CA GLY A 326 -24.50 9.42 -5.79
C GLY A 326 -25.53 9.04 -6.86
N GLU A 327 -25.87 9.95 -7.78
CA GLU A 327 -26.83 9.66 -8.85
C GLU A 327 -26.29 8.57 -9.79
N ASP A 328 -27.06 7.48 -9.89
CA ASP A 328 -27.17 6.30 -10.81
C ASP A 328 -26.12 5.95 -11.88
N GLU A 329 -25.03 6.69 -12.05
CA GLU A 329 -23.97 6.38 -13.01
C GLU A 329 -22.78 5.78 -12.26
N SER A 330 -22.75 4.44 -12.17
CA SER A 330 -21.45 3.78 -12.05
C SER A 330 -20.66 4.12 -13.31
N PRO A 331 -19.41 4.57 -13.19
CA PRO A 331 -18.60 4.88 -14.36
C PRO A 331 -18.44 3.71 -15.34
#